data_AF-A0A1S2TAV9-F1
#
_entry.id   AF-A0A1S2TAV9-F1
#
_cell.length_a   1.000
_cell.length_b   1.000
_cell.length_c   1.000
_cell.angle_alpha   90.00
_cell.angle_beta   90.00
_cell.angle_gamma   90.00
#
_symmetry.space_group_name_H-M   'P 1'
#
loop_
_entity.id
_entity.type
_entity.pdbx_description
1 polymer ?
#
loop_
_entity_poly.entity_id
_entity_poly.type
_entity_poly.pdbx_seq_one_letter_code
_entity_poly.pdbx_strand_id
1 'polypeptide(L)'
;MLDDYVVGIIQRKKGMTQNQQRVMDRSLALLLFAVVFVVVSIIVAVVLYRYRFSGTLAVTSVEWANFGGYIGGVFGPLVSFVTLLAVLKTVYMQRELLDVQKHEFNQLLKFQRLDSLKQDEQLALAKSEANRAKVLAYQTSILNLIESYSNEFRLDANEMFAAAEKASSGQLSILEGINAESKYRHRCDKSREVVAALKLLALDLSVAEFSDVSEVRDKFAPRLMQILSDGEIMN
;
A
#
# COMPACT_ATOMS: atom_id res chain seq x y z
N MET A 1 -12.05 -8.21 -21.18
CA MET A 1 -11.48 -6.96 -20.61
C MET A 1 -10.02 -7.12 -20.16
N LEU A 2 -9.65 -8.20 -19.47
CA LEU A 2 -8.24 -8.48 -19.09
C LEU A 2 -7.35 -8.87 -20.29
N ASP A 3 -7.90 -9.55 -21.30
CA ASP A 3 -7.15 -10.00 -22.47
C ASP A 3 -6.65 -8.84 -23.36
N ASP A 4 -7.50 -7.84 -23.62
CA ASP A 4 -7.13 -6.67 -24.44
C ASP A 4 -6.02 -5.83 -23.78
N TYR A 5 -5.97 -5.79 -22.46
CA TYR A 5 -4.94 -5.05 -21.71
C TYR A 5 -3.58 -5.74 -21.81
N VAL A 6 -3.55 -7.08 -21.69
CA VAL A 6 -2.32 -7.89 -21.79
C VAL A 6 -1.78 -7.87 -23.22
N VAL A 7 -2.65 -8.00 -24.23
CA VAL A 7 -2.28 -7.90 -25.65
C VAL A 7 -1.73 -6.51 -25.96
N GLY A 8 -2.31 -5.45 -25.39
CA GLY A 8 -1.81 -4.08 -25.51
C GLY A 8 -0.39 -3.89 -24.97
N ILE A 9 -0.05 -4.50 -23.83
CA ILE A 9 1.29 -4.42 -23.23
C ILE A 9 2.34 -5.14 -24.08
N ILE A 10 2.00 -6.32 -24.62
CA ILE A 10 2.92 -7.12 -25.44
C ILE A 10 3.24 -6.42 -26.76
N GLN A 11 2.22 -5.82 -27.41
CA GLN A 11 2.42 -5.06 -28.64
C GLN A 11 3.27 -3.80 -28.39
N ARG A 12 3.04 -3.10 -27.28
CA ARG A 12 3.83 -1.91 -26.89
C ARG A 12 5.30 -2.25 -26.63
N LYS A 13 5.58 -3.38 -25.97
CA LYS A 13 6.94 -3.86 -25.69
C LYS A 13 7.68 -4.25 -26.99
N LYS A 14 7.00 -4.89 -27.93
CA LYS A 14 7.55 -5.29 -29.24
C LYS A 14 7.85 -4.08 -30.15
N GLY A 15 7.02 -3.04 -30.09
CA GLY A 15 7.29 -1.77 -30.78
C GLY A 15 8.50 -1.02 -30.22
N MET A 16 8.69 -1.06 -28.90
CA MET A 16 9.83 -0.42 -28.23
C MET A 16 11.18 -1.06 -28.61
N THR A 17 11.25 -2.40 -28.64
CA THR A 17 12.47 -3.12 -29.00
C THR A 17 12.85 -2.92 -30.47
N GLN A 18 11.88 -2.91 -31.39
CA GLN A 18 12.16 -2.63 -32.81
C GLN A 18 12.70 -1.22 -33.05
N ASN A 19 12.19 -0.21 -32.34
CA ASN A 19 12.66 1.16 -32.52
C ASN A 19 14.05 1.38 -31.91
N GLN A 20 14.34 0.80 -30.74
CA GLN A 20 15.68 0.81 -30.14
C GLN A 20 16.71 0.14 -31.06
N GLN A 21 16.36 -1.00 -31.66
CA GLN A 21 17.25 -1.72 -32.57
C GLN A 21 17.57 -0.88 -33.81
N ARG A 22 16.55 -0.22 -34.39
CA ARG A 22 16.70 0.65 -35.57
C ARG A 22 17.55 1.90 -35.32
N VAL A 23 17.53 2.46 -34.09
CA VAL A 23 18.37 3.62 -33.72
C VAL A 23 19.83 3.19 -33.57
N MET A 24 20.09 2.02 -32.97
CA MET A 24 21.44 1.48 -32.81
C MET A 24 22.10 1.21 -34.17
N ASP A 25 21.36 0.64 -35.12
CA ASP A 25 21.82 0.39 -36.49
C ASP A 25 22.18 1.70 -37.21
N ARG A 26 21.40 2.77 -37.01
CA ARG A 26 21.68 4.09 -37.59
C ARG A 26 22.92 4.74 -36.98
N SER A 27 23.14 4.61 -35.68
CA SER A 27 24.36 5.13 -35.03
C SER A 27 25.62 4.38 -35.45
N LEU A 28 25.56 3.05 -35.61
CA LEU A 28 26.67 2.24 -36.08
C LEU A 28 27.00 2.53 -37.55
N ALA A 29 25.97 2.69 -38.40
CA ALA A 29 26.16 3.08 -39.79
C ALA A 29 26.80 4.46 -39.93
N LEU A 30 26.42 5.42 -39.08
CA LEU A 30 27.03 6.76 -39.05
C LEU A 30 28.49 6.71 -38.60
N LEU A 31 28.83 5.88 -37.60
CA LEU A 31 30.22 5.69 -37.16
C LEU A 31 31.08 5.02 -38.25
N LEU A 32 30.58 3.96 -38.88
CA LEU A 32 31.28 3.31 -40.00
C LEU A 32 31.47 4.25 -41.18
N PHE A 33 30.45 5.05 -41.52
CA PHE A 33 30.55 6.06 -42.56
C PHE A 33 31.61 7.12 -42.24
N ALA A 34 31.66 7.61 -41.00
CA ALA A 34 32.67 8.58 -40.57
C ALA A 34 34.10 8.01 -40.68
N VAL A 35 34.32 6.75 -40.27
CA VAL A 35 35.62 6.09 -40.38
C VAL A 35 36.04 5.93 -41.85
N VAL A 36 35.13 5.46 -42.71
CA VAL A 36 35.40 5.31 -44.15
C VAL A 36 35.71 6.67 -44.78
N PHE A 37 34.97 7.72 -44.43
CA PHE A 37 35.18 9.06 -44.93
C PHE A 37 36.57 9.61 -44.58
N VAL A 38 37.04 9.39 -43.35
CA VAL A 38 38.39 9.77 -42.92
C VAL A 38 39.46 9.01 -43.70
N VAL A 39 39.30 7.69 -43.86
CA VAL A 39 40.27 6.86 -44.62
C VAL A 39 40.33 7.29 -46.08
N VAL A 40 39.20 7.52 -46.73
CA VAL A 40 39.12 8.00 -48.12
C VAL A 40 39.76 9.39 -48.25
N SER A 41 39.50 10.29 -47.32
CA SER A 41 40.08 11.63 -47.32
C SER A 41 41.61 11.61 -47.24
N ILE A 42 42.18 10.71 -46.43
CA ILE A 42 43.63 10.49 -46.32
C ILE A 42 44.18 9.93 -47.64
N ILE A 43 43.51 8.96 -48.25
CA ILE A 43 43.93 8.38 -49.54
C ILE A 43 43.93 9.44 -50.63
N VAL A 44 42.88 10.25 -50.73
CA VAL A 44 42.76 11.33 -51.72
C VAL A 44 43.86 12.38 -51.52
N ALA A 45 44.14 12.76 -50.27
CA ALA A 45 45.24 13.66 -49.92
C ALA A 45 46.60 13.14 -50.40
N VAL A 46 46.89 11.85 -50.17
CA VAL A 46 48.13 11.21 -50.62
C VAL A 46 48.22 11.15 -52.15
N VAL A 47 47.11 10.82 -52.83
CA VAL A 47 47.05 10.75 -54.30
C VAL A 47 47.25 12.13 -54.93
N LEU A 48 46.56 13.16 -54.44
CA LEU A 48 46.69 14.53 -54.94
C LEU A 48 48.10 15.09 -54.75
N TYR A 49 48.73 14.82 -53.60
CA TYR A 49 50.11 15.21 -53.35
C TYR A 49 51.08 14.55 -54.35
N ARG A 50 50.95 13.23 -54.56
CA ARG A 50 51.76 12.51 -55.55
C ARG A 50 51.54 12.97 -56.99
N TYR A 51 50.30 13.34 -57.33
CA TYR A 51 49.98 13.83 -58.67
C TYR A 51 50.56 15.22 -58.92
N ARG A 52 50.55 16.10 -57.91
CA ARG A 52 51.04 17.48 -58.06
C ARG A 52 52.55 17.62 -57.96
N PHE A 53 53.19 16.79 -57.15
CA PHE A 53 54.65 16.74 -56.98
C PHE A 53 55.16 15.41 -57.55
N SER A 54 55.41 15.36 -58.86
CA SER A 54 55.95 14.16 -59.52
C SER A 54 57.39 13.91 -59.05
N GLY A 55 57.56 13.15 -57.98
CA GLY A 55 58.84 12.81 -57.36
C GLY A 55 58.74 11.58 -56.44
N THR A 56 59.90 11.03 -56.05
CA THR A 56 60.03 9.89 -55.12
C THR A 56 59.33 10.16 -53.78
N LEU A 57 58.93 9.10 -53.05
CA LEU A 57 58.41 9.22 -51.68
C LEU A 57 59.34 10.10 -50.85
N ALA A 58 58.76 11.04 -50.08
CA ALA A 58 59.50 12.02 -49.30
C ALA A 58 60.65 11.37 -48.53
N VAL A 59 61.88 11.75 -48.88
CA VAL A 59 63.12 11.13 -48.38
C VAL A 59 63.58 11.84 -47.12
N THR A 60 63.15 13.10 -46.93
CA THR A 60 63.55 13.94 -45.80
C THR A 60 62.38 14.22 -44.86
N SER A 61 62.67 14.42 -43.58
CA SER A 61 61.67 14.74 -42.55
C SER A 61 60.94 16.07 -42.81
N VAL A 62 61.59 17.03 -43.50
CA VAL A 62 61.04 18.34 -43.83
C VAL A 62 59.90 18.24 -44.86
N GLU A 63 60.02 17.35 -45.84
CA GLU A 63 58.97 17.11 -46.83
C GLU A 63 57.71 16.49 -46.21
N TRP A 64 57.88 15.57 -45.25
CA TRP A 64 56.78 15.02 -44.45
C TRP A 64 56.12 16.08 -43.56
N ALA A 65 56.89 16.98 -42.97
CA ALA A 65 56.36 18.09 -42.18
C ALA A 65 55.52 19.06 -43.04
N ASN A 66 55.98 19.38 -44.25
CA ASN A 66 55.24 20.25 -45.18
C ASN A 66 53.94 19.60 -45.69
N PHE A 67 53.95 18.30 -46.00
CA PHE A 67 52.75 17.55 -46.36
C PHE A 67 51.72 17.55 -45.22
N GLY A 68 52.16 17.24 -44.00
CA GLY A 68 51.33 17.31 -42.80
C GLY A 68 50.77 18.70 -42.56
N GLY A 69 51.55 19.76 -42.84
CA GLY A 69 51.11 21.15 -42.75
C GLY A 69 50.01 21.52 -43.75
N TYR A 70 50.10 21.09 -45.01
CA TYR A 70 49.05 21.34 -46.00
C TYR A 70 47.74 20.62 -45.65
N ILE A 71 47.82 19.34 -45.29
CA ILE A 71 46.64 18.56 -44.88
C ILE A 71 46.04 19.12 -43.59
N GLY A 72 46.86 19.41 -42.59
CA GLY A 72 46.41 20.04 -41.34
C GLY A 72 45.78 21.42 -41.56
N GLY A 73 46.32 22.22 -42.49
CA GLY A 73 45.81 23.56 -42.82
C GLY A 73 44.46 23.55 -43.55
N VAL A 74 44.22 22.58 -44.43
CA VAL A 74 42.94 22.47 -45.17
C VAL A 74 41.89 21.72 -44.35
N PHE A 75 42.26 20.61 -43.71
CA PHE A 75 41.32 19.79 -42.93
C PHE A 75 41.04 20.36 -41.54
N GLY A 76 41.96 21.12 -40.93
CA GLY A 76 41.77 21.71 -39.61
C GLY A 76 40.49 22.53 -39.51
N PRO A 77 40.27 23.57 -40.34
CA PRO A 77 39.04 24.37 -40.33
C PRO A 77 37.78 23.54 -40.64
N LEU A 78 37.87 22.58 -41.57
CA LEU A 78 36.73 21.73 -41.95
C LEU A 78 36.32 20.80 -40.80
N VAL A 79 37.28 20.15 -40.16
CA VAL A 79 37.06 19.31 -38.98
C VAL A 79 36.50 20.14 -37.84
N SER A 80 37.07 21.32 -37.54
CA SER A 80 36.55 22.21 -36.50
C SER A 80 35.09 22.62 -36.75
N PHE A 81 34.70 22.91 -38.00
CA PHE A 81 33.32 23.23 -38.35
C PHE A 81 32.37 22.04 -38.14
N VAL A 82 32.77 20.83 -38.58
CA VAL A 82 31.98 19.60 -38.37
C VAL A 82 31.85 19.28 -36.88
N THR A 83 32.93 19.44 -36.12
CA THR A 83 32.92 19.26 -34.66
C THR A 83 31.95 20.24 -33.99
N LEU A 84 31.92 21.51 -34.40
CA LEU A 84 30.97 22.49 -33.87
C LEU A 84 29.51 22.08 -34.16
N LEU A 85 29.22 21.63 -35.38
CA LEU A 85 27.88 21.13 -35.73
C LEU A 85 27.50 19.89 -34.93
N ALA A 86 28.44 18.98 -34.69
CA ALA A 86 28.21 17.79 -33.87
C ALA A 86 27.93 18.14 -32.40
N VAL A 87 28.67 19.09 -31.84
CA VAL A 87 28.43 19.61 -30.48
C VAL A 87 27.06 20.30 -30.41
N LEU A 88 26.72 21.15 -31.38
CA LEU A 88 25.42 21.84 -31.43
C LEU A 88 24.26 20.84 -31.49
N LYS A 89 24.38 19.79 -32.33
CA LYS A 89 23.39 18.71 -32.39
C LYS A 89 23.26 17.98 -31.06
N THR A 90 24.38 17.70 -30.41
CA THR A 90 24.39 17.04 -29.09
C THR A 90 23.70 17.91 -28.04
N VAL A 91 23.96 19.23 -28.01
CA VAL A 91 23.29 20.16 -27.11
C VAL A 91 21.78 20.21 -27.36
N TYR A 92 21.35 20.24 -28.62
CA TYR A 92 19.93 20.20 -28.95
C TYR A 92 19.26 18.93 -28.43
N MET A 93 19.87 17.77 -28.68
CA MET A 93 19.37 16.47 -28.20
C MET A 93 19.34 16.40 -26.67
N GLN A 94 20.36 16.94 -25.99
CA GLN A 94 20.38 17.03 -24.53
C GLN A 94 19.21 17.89 -23.99
N ARG A 95 18.88 19.01 -24.65
CA ARG A 95 17.75 19.86 -24.25
C ARG A 95 16.41 19.15 -24.42
N GLU A 96 16.22 18.43 -25.53
CA GLU A 96 15.00 17.64 -25.77
C GLU A 96 14.84 16.55 -24.70
N LEU A 97 15.93 15.86 -24.36
CA LEU A 97 15.92 14.82 -23.33
C LEU A 97 15.54 15.38 -21.95
N LEU A 98 16.05 16.56 -21.59
CA LEU A 98 15.70 17.24 -20.34
C LEU A 98 14.22 17.64 -20.28
N ASP A 99 13.65 18.08 -21.40
CA ASP A 99 12.23 18.46 -21.44
C ASP A 99 11.32 17.23 -21.28
N VAL A 100 11.66 16.12 -21.95
CA VAL A 100 10.96 14.84 -21.78
C VAL A 100 11.06 14.35 -20.34
N GLN A 101 12.26 14.35 -19.74
CA GLN A 101 12.46 13.95 -18.34
C GLN A 101 11.65 14.82 -17.38
N LYS A 102 11.63 16.13 -17.60
CA LYS A 102 10.84 17.06 -16.79
C LYS A 102 9.35 16.78 -16.92
N HIS A 103 8.88 16.45 -18.12
CA HIS A 103 7.49 16.08 -18.36
C HIS A 103 7.12 14.79 -17.63
N GLU A 104 7.92 13.73 -17.77
CA GLU A 104 7.70 12.45 -17.08
C GLU A 104 7.74 12.61 -15.56
N PHE A 105 8.71 13.36 -15.02
CA PHE A 105 8.80 13.66 -13.60
C PHE A 105 7.54 14.37 -13.07
N ASN A 106 7.02 15.36 -13.81
CA ASN A 106 5.79 16.04 -13.44
C ASN A 106 4.56 15.11 -13.48
N GLN A 107 4.49 14.16 -14.43
CA GLN A 107 3.43 13.16 -14.44
C GLN A 107 3.52 12.23 -13.23
N LEU A 108 4.74 11.77 -12.89
CA LEU A 108 4.98 10.94 -11.72
C LEU A 108 4.56 11.65 -10.42
N LEU A 109 4.93 12.93 -10.26
CA LEU A 109 4.51 13.73 -9.10
C LEU A 109 2.98 13.87 -9.00
N LYS A 110 2.29 14.07 -10.13
CA LYS A 110 0.82 14.12 -10.14
C LYS A 110 0.22 12.78 -9.72
N PHE A 111 0.75 11.68 -10.23
CA PHE A 111 0.29 10.33 -9.89
C PHE A 111 0.52 10.02 -8.40
N GLN A 112 1.71 10.31 -7.87
CA GLN A 112 2.04 10.13 -6.46
C GLN A 112 1.11 10.93 -5.53
N ARG A 113 0.76 12.17 -5.90
CA ARG A 113 -0.21 12.97 -5.12
C ARG A 113 -1.60 12.35 -5.15
N LEU A 114 -2.06 11.87 -6.31
CA LEU A 114 -3.35 11.20 -6.43
C LEU A 114 -3.39 9.90 -5.61
N ASP A 115 -2.29 9.14 -5.61
CA ASP A 115 -2.18 7.92 -4.80
C ASP A 115 -2.16 8.24 -3.31
N SER A 116 -1.47 9.30 -2.88
CA SER A 116 -1.49 9.74 -1.47
C SER A 116 -2.90 10.09 -1.00
N LEU A 117 -3.67 10.82 -1.80
CA LEU A 117 -5.06 11.17 -1.46
C LEU A 117 -5.93 9.92 -1.32
N LYS A 118 -5.77 8.93 -2.21
CA LYS A 118 -6.48 7.66 -2.12
C LYS A 118 -6.05 6.84 -0.90
N GLN A 119 -4.77 6.87 -0.54
CA GLN A 119 -4.26 6.20 0.65
C GLN A 119 -4.85 6.79 1.93
N ASP A 120 -4.96 8.12 2.01
CA ASP A 120 -5.55 8.79 3.17
C ASP A 120 -7.02 8.40 3.34
N GLU A 121 -7.78 8.35 2.23
CA GLU A 121 -9.18 7.90 2.22
C GLU A 121 -9.30 6.42 2.64
N GLN A 122 -8.49 5.53 2.06
CA GLN A 122 -8.47 4.11 2.43
C GLN A 122 -8.07 3.91 3.90
N LEU A 123 -7.12 4.68 4.41
CA LEU A 123 -6.69 4.61 5.80
C LEU A 123 -7.81 5.08 6.74
N ALA A 124 -8.56 6.12 6.38
CA ALA A 124 -9.70 6.59 7.14
C ALA A 124 -10.81 5.53 7.20
N LEU A 125 -11.14 4.92 6.06
CA LEU A 125 -12.10 3.81 5.97
C LEU A 125 -11.63 2.61 6.81
N ALA A 126 -10.39 2.16 6.65
CA ALA A 126 -9.83 1.05 7.41
C ALA A 126 -9.82 1.31 8.92
N LYS A 127 -9.51 2.54 9.36
CA LYS A 127 -9.60 2.92 10.78
C LYS A 127 -11.04 2.86 11.29
N SER A 128 -12.00 3.35 10.51
CA SER A 128 -13.42 3.30 10.86
C SER A 128 -13.93 1.87 10.97
N GLU A 129 -13.62 1.02 9.98
CA GLU A 129 -13.96 -0.40 9.98
C GLU A 129 -13.31 -1.15 11.15
N ALA A 130 -12.03 -0.90 11.42
CA ALA A 130 -11.33 -1.49 12.56
C ALA A 130 -11.94 -1.05 13.89
N ASN A 131 -12.35 0.21 14.02
CA ASN A 131 -13.01 0.71 15.22
C ASN A 131 -14.38 0.04 15.41
N ARG A 132 -15.18 -0.06 14.33
CA ARG A 132 -16.46 -0.77 14.35
C ARG A 132 -16.28 -2.25 14.74
N ALA A 133 -15.26 -2.92 14.21
CA ALA A 133 -14.94 -4.30 14.57
C ALA A 133 -14.57 -4.45 16.05
N LYS A 134 -13.79 -3.50 16.60
CA LYS A 134 -13.45 -3.47 18.04
C LYS A 134 -14.69 -3.30 18.91
N VAL A 135 -15.59 -2.38 18.56
CA VAL A 135 -16.85 -2.16 19.28
C VAL A 135 -17.70 -3.43 19.26
N LEU A 136 -17.88 -4.06 18.09
CA LEU A 136 -18.66 -5.29 17.96
C LEU A 136 -18.04 -6.45 18.76
N ALA A 137 -16.72 -6.60 18.73
CA ALA A 137 -16.01 -7.61 19.51
C ALA A 137 -16.23 -7.39 21.01
N TYR A 138 -16.13 -6.14 21.47
CA TYR A 138 -16.36 -5.78 22.87
C TYR A 138 -17.81 -6.01 23.30
N GLN A 139 -18.80 -5.61 22.49
CA GLN A 139 -20.21 -5.91 22.72
C GLN A 139 -20.45 -7.42 22.84
N THR A 140 -19.87 -8.21 21.94
CA THR A 140 -19.99 -9.68 21.97
C THR A 140 -19.39 -10.26 23.25
N SER A 141 -18.22 -9.75 23.69
CA SER A 141 -17.62 -10.17 24.96
C SER A 141 -18.53 -9.86 26.16
N ILE A 142 -19.14 -8.68 26.22
CA ILE A 142 -20.09 -8.34 27.30
C ILE A 142 -21.35 -9.21 27.22
N LEU A 143 -21.90 -9.44 26.03
CA LEU A 143 -23.08 -10.31 25.85
C LEU A 143 -22.79 -11.73 26.36
N ASN A 144 -21.62 -12.29 26.04
CA ASN A 144 -21.22 -13.61 26.54
C ASN A 144 -21.07 -13.63 28.07
N LEU A 145 -20.54 -12.55 28.66
CA LEU A 145 -20.48 -12.42 30.13
C LEU A 145 -21.88 -12.36 30.73
N ILE A 146 -22.78 -11.55 30.17
CA ILE A 146 -24.17 -11.45 30.61
C ILE A 146 -24.88 -12.81 30.50
N GLU A 147 -24.66 -13.55 29.41
CA GLU A 147 -25.23 -14.89 29.24
C GLU A 147 -24.68 -15.88 30.27
N SER A 148 -23.38 -15.83 30.56
CA SER A 148 -22.76 -16.66 31.59
C SER A 148 -23.38 -16.40 32.97
N TYR A 149 -23.44 -15.15 33.41
CA TYR A 149 -24.06 -14.78 34.69
C TYR A 149 -25.56 -15.08 34.70
N SER A 150 -26.28 -14.79 33.63
CA SER A 150 -27.71 -15.11 33.52
C SER A 150 -27.97 -16.61 33.66
N ASN A 151 -27.06 -17.46 33.17
CA ASN A 151 -27.18 -18.91 33.33
C ASN A 151 -26.92 -19.36 34.76
N GLU A 152 -25.92 -18.77 35.42
CA GLU A 152 -25.60 -19.03 36.83
C GLU A 152 -26.78 -18.69 37.76
N PHE A 153 -27.32 -17.47 37.67
CA PHE A 153 -28.48 -17.07 38.47
C PHE A 153 -29.74 -17.89 38.15
N ARG A 154 -29.91 -18.32 36.89
CA ARG A 154 -31.02 -19.22 36.52
C ARG A 154 -30.87 -20.60 37.16
N LEU A 155 -29.65 -21.11 37.27
CA LEU A 155 -29.37 -22.36 37.97
C LEU A 155 -29.65 -22.21 39.47
N ASP A 156 -29.15 -21.16 40.10
CA ASP A 156 -29.41 -20.85 41.53
C ASP A 156 -30.92 -20.74 41.81
N ALA A 157 -31.67 -20.04 40.96
CA ALA A 157 -33.13 -19.93 41.10
C ALA A 157 -33.83 -21.30 41.04
N ASN A 158 -33.39 -22.19 40.14
CA ASN A 158 -33.95 -23.54 40.03
C ASN A 158 -33.60 -24.40 41.24
N GLU A 159 -32.36 -24.32 41.74
CA GLU A 159 -31.93 -25.04 42.94
C GLU A 159 -32.70 -24.58 44.19
N MET A 160 -32.86 -23.26 44.36
CA MET A 160 -33.64 -22.69 45.47
C MET A 160 -35.13 -23.05 45.36
N PHE A 161 -35.69 -23.09 44.15
CA PHE A 161 -37.06 -23.54 43.95
C PHE A 161 -37.26 -25.00 44.38
N ALA A 162 -36.36 -25.89 43.99
CA ALA A 162 -36.39 -27.29 44.41
C ALA A 162 -36.17 -27.46 45.92
N ALA A 163 -35.29 -26.65 46.52
CA ALA A 163 -35.08 -26.63 47.97
C ALA A 163 -36.34 -26.17 48.74
N ALA A 164 -37.05 -25.16 48.22
CA ALA A 164 -38.32 -24.69 48.78
C ALA A 164 -39.40 -25.80 48.73
N GLU A 165 -39.53 -26.48 47.60
CA GLU A 165 -40.48 -27.60 47.44
C GLU A 165 -40.18 -28.75 48.41
N LYS A 166 -38.89 -29.10 48.56
CA LYS A 166 -38.45 -30.12 49.53
C LYS A 166 -38.67 -29.69 50.98
N ALA A 167 -38.45 -28.42 51.32
CA ALA A 167 -38.72 -27.87 52.64
C ALA A 167 -40.22 -27.90 52.99
N SER A 168 -41.09 -27.66 52.00
CA SER A 168 -42.55 -27.73 52.15
C SER A 168 -43.11 -29.15 52.32
N SER A 169 -42.42 -30.16 51.77
CA SER A 169 -42.86 -31.57 51.78
C SER A 169 -42.13 -32.45 52.81
N GLY A 170 -41.16 -31.89 53.54
CA GLY A 170 -40.24 -32.62 54.41
C GLY A 170 -40.67 -32.79 55.88
N GLN A 171 -39.94 -33.66 56.59
CA GLN A 171 -40.06 -34.04 58.01
C GLN A 171 -39.63 -32.95 59.02
N LEU A 172 -39.68 -31.67 58.64
CA LEU A 172 -39.37 -30.55 59.54
C LEU A 172 -40.57 -30.24 60.44
N SER A 173 -40.35 -29.58 61.59
CA SER A 173 -41.49 -29.00 62.30
C SER A 173 -42.18 -27.96 61.40
N ILE A 174 -43.50 -27.82 61.52
CA ILE A 174 -44.31 -26.94 60.65
C ILE A 174 -43.70 -25.53 60.57
N LEU A 175 -43.23 -24.98 61.70
CA LEU A 175 -42.66 -23.64 61.77
C LEU A 175 -41.30 -23.53 61.06
N GLU A 176 -40.44 -24.54 61.20
CA GLU A 176 -39.11 -24.58 60.57
C GLU A 176 -39.22 -24.80 59.05
N GLY A 177 -40.16 -25.64 58.62
CA GLY A 177 -40.46 -25.84 57.19
C GLY A 177 -40.93 -24.56 56.52
N ILE A 178 -41.86 -23.83 57.14
CA ILE A 178 -42.38 -22.55 56.63
C ILE A 178 -41.28 -21.49 56.53
N ASN A 179 -40.43 -21.36 57.56
CA ASN A 179 -39.36 -20.35 57.55
C ASN A 179 -38.28 -20.68 56.50
N ALA A 180 -37.90 -21.95 56.37
CA ALA A 180 -36.96 -22.40 55.35
C ALA A 180 -37.52 -22.21 53.94
N GLU A 181 -38.78 -22.59 53.70
CA GLU A 181 -39.45 -22.38 52.41
C GLU A 181 -39.50 -20.89 52.03
N SER A 182 -39.90 -20.01 52.96
CA SER A 182 -39.94 -18.57 52.71
C SER A 182 -38.57 -18.01 52.32
N LYS A 183 -37.50 -18.46 52.98
CA LYS A 183 -36.13 -18.03 52.67
C LYS A 183 -35.72 -18.47 51.26
N TYR A 184 -35.96 -19.73 50.89
CA TYR A 184 -35.63 -20.24 49.57
C TYR A 184 -36.46 -19.58 48.46
N ARG A 185 -37.76 -19.36 48.68
CA ARG A 185 -38.61 -18.63 47.73
C ARG A 185 -38.13 -17.19 47.53
N HIS A 186 -37.80 -16.49 48.60
CA HIS A 186 -37.29 -15.11 48.50
C HIS A 186 -36.00 -15.03 47.66
N ARG A 187 -35.05 -15.95 47.87
CA ARG A 187 -33.82 -16.02 47.06
C ARG A 187 -34.12 -16.37 45.60
N CYS A 188 -35.03 -17.32 45.35
CA CYS A 188 -35.46 -17.67 43.99
C CYS A 188 -36.04 -16.47 43.23
N ASP A 189 -36.94 -15.70 43.86
CA ASP A 189 -37.55 -14.53 43.25
C ASP A 189 -36.49 -13.46 42.94
N LYS A 190 -35.53 -13.23 43.86
CA LYS A 190 -34.42 -12.31 43.63
C LYS A 190 -33.49 -12.75 42.49
N SER A 191 -33.10 -14.03 42.43
CA SER A 191 -32.29 -14.54 41.31
C SER A 191 -33.02 -14.40 39.97
N ARG A 192 -34.36 -14.52 39.95
CA ARG A 192 -35.18 -14.23 38.75
C ARG A 192 -35.20 -12.74 38.40
N GLU A 193 -35.26 -11.84 39.38
CA GLU A 193 -35.15 -10.39 39.16
C GLU A 193 -33.79 -10.02 38.51
N VAL A 194 -32.69 -10.58 39.01
CA VAL A 194 -31.34 -10.37 38.45
C VAL A 194 -31.28 -10.86 37.00
N VAL A 195 -31.79 -12.06 36.70
CA VAL A 195 -31.85 -12.58 35.33
C VAL A 195 -32.66 -11.67 34.41
N ALA A 196 -33.78 -11.12 34.87
CA ALA A 196 -34.59 -10.18 34.09
C ALA A 196 -33.81 -8.88 33.81
N ALA A 197 -33.13 -8.33 34.82
CA ALA A 197 -32.30 -7.13 34.68
C ALA A 197 -31.14 -7.34 33.71
N LEU A 198 -30.44 -8.47 33.80
CA LEU A 198 -29.37 -8.85 32.88
C LEU A 198 -29.87 -8.96 31.42
N LYS A 199 -31.04 -9.55 31.19
CA LYS A 199 -31.65 -9.64 29.85
C LYS A 199 -32.01 -8.27 29.28
N LEU A 200 -32.55 -7.37 30.10
CA LEU A 200 -32.83 -5.98 29.67
C LEU A 200 -31.54 -5.24 29.33
N LEU A 201 -30.47 -5.45 30.09
CA LEU A 201 -29.16 -4.87 29.80
C LEU A 201 -28.57 -5.41 28.50
N ALA A 202 -28.67 -6.73 28.24
CA ALA A 202 -28.26 -7.33 26.98
C ALA A 202 -29.04 -6.79 25.78
N LEU A 203 -30.33 -6.53 25.95
CA LEU A 203 -31.16 -5.90 24.92
C LEU A 203 -30.71 -4.48 24.61
N ASP A 204 -30.50 -3.63 25.64
CA ASP A 204 -29.99 -2.26 25.49
C ASP A 204 -28.61 -2.26 24.80
N LEU A 205 -27.74 -3.20 25.16
CA LEU A 205 -26.41 -3.36 24.54
C LEU A 205 -26.47 -3.77 23.06
N SER A 206 -27.46 -4.59 22.70
CA SER A 206 -27.60 -5.13 21.33
C SER A 206 -28.24 -4.13 20.36
N VAL A 207 -29.09 -3.24 20.88
CA VAL A 207 -29.84 -2.27 20.06
C VAL A 207 -29.10 -0.93 19.94
N ALA A 208 -28.28 -0.58 20.92
CA ALA A 208 -27.55 0.69 20.90
C ALA A 208 -26.37 0.68 19.90
N GLU A 209 -26.22 1.79 19.18
CA GLU A 209 -25.03 2.08 18.38
C GLU A 209 -24.00 2.82 19.23
N PHE A 210 -22.72 2.49 19.07
CA PHE A 210 -21.63 3.08 19.84
C PHE A 210 -20.53 3.57 18.92
N SER A 211 -19.96 4.72 19.29
CA SER A 211 -18.89 5.36 18.56
C SER A 211 -17.55 4.72 18.89
N ASP A 212 -17.34 4.29 20.14
CA ASP A 212 -16.11 3.66 20.61
C ASP A 212 -16.34 2.70 21.79
N VAL A 213 -15.29 1.97 22.16
CA VAL A 213 -15.33 0.99 23.27
C VAL A 213 -15.53 1.68 24.63
N SER A 214 -14.98 2.88 24.82
CA SER A 214 -15.10 3.67 26.04
C SER A 214 -16.56 4.05 26.29
N GLU A 215 -17.30 4.45 25.26
CA GLU A 215 -18.74 4.71 25.36
C GLU A 215 -19.52 3.48 25.85
N VAL A 216 -19.22 2.28 25.31
CA VAL A 216 -19.83 1.03 25.79
C VAL A 216 -19.48 0.79 27.25
N ARG A 217 -18.20 0.89 27.61
CA ARG A 217 -17.73 0.66 28.99
C ARG A 217 -18.41 1.61 29.97
N ASP A 218 -18.40 2.90 29.69
CA ASP A 218 -18.85 3.93 30.61
C ASP A 218 -20.37 3.86 30.85
N LYS A 219 -21.14 3.46 29.83
CA LYS A 219 -22.59 3.28 29.93
C LYS A 219 -22.99 1.94 30.59
N PHE A 220 -22.29 0.84 30.30
CA PHE A 220 -22.73 -0.50 30.69
C PHE A 220 -22.03 -1.06 31.91
N ALA A 221 -20.74 -0.76 32.14
CA ALA A 221 -20.00 -1.32 33.27
C ALA A 221 -20.62 -0.96 34.64
N PRO A 222 -21.03 0.29 34.91
CA PRO A 222 -21.63 0.63 36.21
C PRO A 222 -22.94 -0.13 36.45
N ARG A 223 -23.80 -0.23 35.41
CA ARG A 223 -25.09 -0.93 35.50
C ARG A 223 -24.90 -2.44 35.69
N LEU A 224 -23.96 -3.04 34.97
CA LEU A 224 -23.62 -4.46 35.13
C LEU A 224 -23.12 -4.74 36.55
N MET A 225 -22.19 -3.93 37.06
CA MET A 225 -21.66 -4.07 38.42
C MET A 225 -22.75 -3.92 39.47
N GLN A 226 -23.69 -2.99 39.30
CA GLN A 226 -24.82 -2.82 40.22
C GLN A 226 -25.72 -4.06 40.24
N ILE A 227 -26.10 -4.59 39.06
CA ILE A 227 -26.94 -5.78 38.97
C ILE A 227 -26.25 -7.00 39.60
N LEU A 228 -24.95 -7.16 39.38
CA LEU A 228 -24.17 -8.25 39.95
C LEU A 228 -23.99 -8.10 41.46
N SER A 229 -23.74 -6.88 41.97
CA SER A 229 -23.64 -6.65 43.42
C SER A 229 -24.96 -6.92 44.13
N ASP A 230 -26.08 -6.53 43.53
CA ASP A 230 -27.42 -6.83 44.07
C ASP A 230 -27.68 -8.35 44.11
N GLY A 231 -27.03 -9.11 43.21
CA GLY A 231 -27.01 -10.56 43.20
C GLY A 231 -26.08 -11.21 44.23
N GLU A 232 -24.86 -10.69 44.41
CA GLU A 232 -23.83 -11.25 45.30
C GLU A 232 -24.10 -11.04 46.80
N ILE A 233 -24.80 -9.96 47.18
CA ILE A 233 -25.19 -9.69 48.58
C ILE A 233 -26.10 -10.82 49.15
N MET A 234 -26.53 -11.78 48.32
CA MET A 234 -27.36 -12.93 48.71
C MET A 234 -26.61 -14.23 49.06
N ASN A 235 -25.28 -14.28 48.90
CA ASN A 235 -24.45 -15.43 49.28
C ASN A 235 -24.05 -15.41 50.77
#